data_AF-A0A1B6EZG4-F1
#
_entry.id   AF-A0A1B6EZG4-F1
#
_cell.length_a   1.000
_cell.length_b   1.000
_cell.length_c   1.000
_cell.angle_alpha   90.00
_cell.angle_beta   90.00
_cell.angle_gamma   90.00
#
_symmetry.space_group_name_H-M   'P 1'
#
loop_
_entity.id
_entity.type
_entity.pdbx_description
1 polymer ?
#
loop_
_entity_poly.entity_id
_entity_poly.type
_entity_poly.pdbx_seq_one_letter_code
_entity_poly.pdbx_strand_id
1 'polypeptide(L)'
;MVSTLEELEAIRTKYKNLQREWDNQQEHLGRIQGDVLKLKSQLKNQSSFCASMGAIMGSLMWKTSRLPNVIDALLSTNRVSEFLCIVSGSLQSFLDTYNTSLPDVTTNETQFILSLVGTVANMASTSEGRQFLVTDPNGRELISLLLTTLPDVPDGTGDCLKRVILMSLYNLSINQMGLLMIMDKKELHNELTKNIEDDMNPELRLLSLRLLLSLTMQIPSCQIYDNINRSVPKSKINELTNTTDADMRLLARDILSNLQQAANKFTDKPENRSFLEFNKCKRKPGVDKSSCSLLKLV
;
A
#
# COMPACT_ATOMS: atom_id res chain seq x y z
N MET A 1 -7.00 -47.66 70.01
CA MET A 1 -5.61 -47.15 70.12
C MET A 1 -4.73 -47.59 68.95
N VAL A 2 -4.83 -48.82 68.46
CA VAL A 2 -4.06 -49.29 67.28
C VAL A 2 -4.54 -48.64 65.97
N SER A 3 -5.85 -48.59 65.72
CA SER A 3 -6.48 -47.96 64.53
C SER A 3 -6.14 -46.48 64.34
N THR A 4 -6.01 -45.72 65.43
CA THR A 4 -5.66 -44.28 65.40
C THR A 4 -4.19 -44.03 65.07
N LEU A 5 -3.32 -45.01 65.34
CA LEU A 5 -1.89 -44.91 65.06
C LEU A 5 -1.61 -45.14 63.56
N GLU A 6 -2.29 -46.13 62.97
CA GLU A 6 -2.21 -46.45 61.53
C GLU A 6 -2.73 -45.29 60.66
N GLU A 7 -3.84 -44.65 61.07
CA GLU A 7 -4.37 -43.46 60.40
C GLU A 7 -3.39 -42.27 60.45
N LEU A 8 -2.75 -42.05 61.61
CA LEU A 8 -1.72 -41.02 61.79
C LEU A 8 -0.52 -41.26 60.87
N GLU A 9 -0.08 -42.50 60.74
CA GLU A 9 1.05 -42.89 59.90
C GLU A 9 0.71 -42.77 58.40
N ALA A 10 -0.51 -43.12 58.02
CA ALA A 10 -1.03 -42.91 56.66
C ALA A 10 -1.10 -41.41 56.31
N ILE A 11 -1.60 -40.56 57.21
CA ILE A 11 -1.66 -39.10 57.01
C ILE A 11 -0.25 -38.52 56.92
N ARG A 12 0.68 -38.95 57.78
CA ARG A 12 2.09 -38.52 57.74
C ARG A 12 2.75 -38.83 56.40
N THR A 13 2.45 -40.01 55.85
CA THR A 13 2.97 -40.44 54.55
C THR A 13 2.39 -39.61 53.42
N LYS A 14 1.07 -39.35 53.42
CA LYS A 14 0.42 -38.46 52.44
C LYS A 14 1.00 -37.03 52.49
N TYR A 15 1.18 -36.47 53.68
CA TYR A 15 1.79 -35.15 53.84
C TYR A 15 3.20 -35.09 53.24
N LYS A 16 4.05 -36.09 53.52
CA LYS A 16 5.41 -36.17 52.94
C LYS A 16 5.41 -36.31 51.42
N ASN A 17 4.44 -37.03 50.85
CA ASN A 17 4.30 -37.14 49.40
C ASN A 17 3.87 -35.81 48.79
N LEU A 18 2.87 -35.17 49.37
CA LEU A 18 2.35 -33.87 48.90
C LEU A 18 3.41 -32.76 49.02
N GLN A 19 4.21 -32.76 50.10
CA GLN A 19 5.32 -31.83 50.24
C GLN A 19 6.36 -32.02 49.12
N ARG A 20 6.72 -33.27 48.80
CA ARG A 20 7.64 -33.57 47.69
C ARG A 20 7.06 -33.16 46.34
N GLU A 21 5.77 -33.41 46.10
CA GLU A 21 5.10 -32.95 44.88
C GLU A 21 5.11 -31.42 44.78
N TRP A 22 4.84 -30.72 45.88
CA TRP A 22 4.89 -29.27 45.94
C TRP A 22 6.31 -28.73 45.68
N ASP A 23 7.34 -29.30 46.32
CA ASP A 23 8.75 -28.92 46.10
C ASP A 23 9.14 -29.12 44.63
N ASN A 24 8.78 -30.26 44.03
CA ASN A 24 9.03 -30.56 42.61
C ASN A 24 8.29 -29.58 41.69
N GLN A 25 7.04 -29.23 42.02
CA GLN A 25 6.26 -28.25 41.25
C GLN A 25 6.86 -26.84 41.36
N GLN A 26 7.34 -26.43 42.53
CA GLN A 26 8.02 -25.15 42.71
C GLN A 26 9.31 -25.07 41.88
N GLU A 27 10.10 -26.15 41.88
CA GLU A 27 11.31 -26.20 41.06
C GLU A 27 10.98 -26.15 39.56
N HIS A 28 9.97 -26.92 39.12
CA HIS A 28 9.54 -26.92 37.72
C HIS A 28 8.99 -25.55 37.29
N LEU A 29 8.19 -24.91 38.13
CA LEU A 29 7.70 -23.56 37.91
C LEU A 29 8.86 -22.56 37.79
N GLY A 30 9.86 -22.66 38.67
CA GLY A 30 11.07 -21.83 38.62
C GLY A 30 11.85 -22.02 37.31
N ARG A 31 11.99 -23.25 36.82
CA ARG A 31 12.62 -23.54 35.53
C ARG A 31 11.86 -22.92 34.36
N ILE A 32 10.53 -23.10 34.31
CA ILE A 32 9.68 -22.52 33.25
C ILE A 32 9.77 -20.98 33.28
N GLN A 33 9.72 -20.37 34.46
CA GLN A 33 9.87 -18.92 34.59
C GLN A 33 11.23 -18.44 34.07
N GLY A 34 12.31 -19.18 34.37
CA GLY A 34 13.65 -18.93 33.83
C GLY A 34 13.69 -19.00 32.30
N ASP A 35 13.08 -20.04 31.71
CA ASP A 35 13.01 -20.21 30.26
C ASP A 35 12.20 -19.10 29.58
N VAL A 36 11.06 -18.69 30.17
CA VAL A 36 10.25 -17.58 29.67
C VAL A 36 11.05 -16.27 29.65
N LEU A 37 11.79 -15.97 30.73
CA LEU A 37 12.63 -14.77 30.79
C LEU A 37 13.74 -14.80 29.74
N LYS A 38 14.39 -15.96 29.56
CA LYS A 38 15.42 -16.16 28.54
C LYS A 38 14.87 -15.98 27.13
N LEU A 39 13.75 -16.63 26.81
CA LEU A 39 13.10 -16.52 25.50
C LEU A 39 12.64 -15.09 25.22
N LYS A 40 12.08 -14.40 26.22
CA LYS A 40 11.70 -12.98 26.09
C LYS A 40 12.91 -12.09 25.79
N SER A 41 14.05 -12.34 26.43
CA SER A 41 15.29 -11.62 26.15
C SER A 41 15.81 -11.91 24.74
N GLN A 42 15.84 -13.18 24.33
CA GLN A 42 16.27 -13.58 22.99
C GLN A 42 15.39 -12.97 21.89
N LEU A 43 14.07 -12.99 22.07
CA LEU A 43 13.12 -12.41 21.13
C LEU A 43 13.31 -10.89 21.00
N LYS A 44 13.52 -10.18 22.12
CA LYS A 44 13.80 -8.74 22.10
C LYS A 44 15.08 -8.43 21.32
N ASN A 45 16.15 -9.19 21.57
CA ASN A 45 17.43 -9.00 20.89
C ASN A 45 17.31 -9.31 19.38
N GLN A 46 16.62 -10.39 19.02
CA GLN A 46 16.39 -10.74 17.63
C GLN A 46 15.54 -9.68 16.91
N SER A 47 14.48 -9.19 17.54
CA SER A 47 13.64 -8.12 16.98
C SER A 47 14.45 -6.84 16.73
N SER A 48 15.27 -6.42 17.70
CA SER A 48 16.14 -5.25 17.55
C SER A 48 17.17 -5.43 16.44
N PHE A 49 17.77 -6.62 16.33
CA PHE A 49 18.71 -6.95 15.26
C PHE A 49 18.05 -6.94 13.89
N CYS A 50 16.87 -7.56 13.74
CA CYS A 50 16.11 -7.57 12.49
C CYS A 50 15.68 -6.15 12.07
N ALA A 51 15.24 -5.32 13.01
CA ALA A 51 14.88 -3.92 12.72
C ALA A 51 16.08 -3.13 12.20
N SER A 52 17.24 -3.25 12.86
CA SER A 52 18.47 -2.57 12.43
C SER A 52 18.98 -3.10 11.08
N MET A 53 19.00 -4.42 10.89
CA MET A 53 19.39 -5.02 9.62
C MET A 53 18.46 -4.58 8.49
N GLY A 54 17.15 -4.62 8.71
CA GLY A 54 16.14 -4.17 7.75
C GLY A 54 16.34 -2.72 7.34
N ALA A 55 16.53 -1.81 8.31
CA ALA A 55 16.79 -0.40 8.04
C ALA A 55 18.06 -0.18 7.20
N ILE A 56 19.18 -0.84 7.55
CA ILE A 56 20.45 -0.69 6.82
C ILE A 56 20.34 -1.28 5.41
N MET A 57 19.88 -2.54 5.29
CA MET A 57 19.77 -3.22 4.00
C MET A 57 18.74 -2.53 3.10
N GLY A 58 17.62 -2.10 3.65
CA GLY A 58 16.62 -1.30 2.97
C GLY A 58 17.23 0.01 2.46
N SER A 59 17.95 0.75 3.29
CA SER A 59 18.59 2.01 2.88
C SER A 59 19.58 1.81 1.72
N LEU A 60 20.38 0.75 1.77
CA LEU A 60 21.29 0.39 0.67
C LEU A 60 20.51 0.04 -0.61
N MET A 61 19.46 -0.76 -0.50
CA MET A 61 18.60 -1.14 -1.64
C MET A 61 17.92 0.09 -2.25
N TRP A 62 17.37 0.98 -1.44
CA TRP A 62 16.75 2.21 -1.92
C TRP A 62 17.76 3.10 -2.64
N LYS A 63 18.95 3.29 -2.07
CA LYS A 63 19.99 4.13 -2.70
C LYS A 63 20.51 3.54 -4.01
N THR A 64 20.76 2.23 -4.05
CA THR A 64 21.31 1.56 -5.24
C THR A 64 20.27 1.41 -6.35
N SER A 65 19.00 1.18 -6.02
CA SER A 65 17.89 1.07 -6.98
C SER A 65 17.60 2.36 -7.75
N ARG A 66 18.22 3.50 -7.40
CA ARG A 66 18.15 4.73 -8.19
C ARG A 66 18.78 4.58 -9.58
N LEU A 67 19.64 3.58 -9.77
CA LEU A 67 20.27 3.29 -11.04
C LEU A 67 19.39 2.31 -11.84
N PRO A 68 18.98 2.63 -13.08
CA PRO A 68 18.10 1.76 -13.86
C PRO A 68 18.61 0.32 -14.04
N ASN A 69 19.92 0.15 -14.24
CA ASN A 69 20.55 -1.18 -14.36
C ASN A 69 20.42 -2.04 -13.08
N VAL A 70 20.29 -1.42 -11.90
CA VAL A 70 20.00 -2.15 -10.66
C VAL A 70 18.55 -2.61 -10.64
N ILE A 71 17.61 -1.80 -11.15
CA ILE A 71 16.22 -2.23 -11.33
C ILE A 71 16.14 -3.40 -12.30
N ASP A 72 16.83 -3.35 -13.43
CA ASP A 72 16.87 -4.44 -14.41
C ASP A 72 17.41 -5.74 -13.78
N ALA A 73 18.48 -5.62 -12.97
CA ALA A 73 19.04 -6.75 -12.24
C ALA A 73 18.05 -7.32 -11.21
N LEU A 74 17.32 -6.47 -10.48
CA LEU A 74 16.27 -6.90 -9.55
C LEU A 74 15.15 -7.63 -10.29
N LEU A 75 14.62 -7.05 -11.37
CA LEU A 75 13.54 -7.63 -12.19
C LEU A 75 13.93 -8.94 -12.86
N SER A 76 15.21 -9.16 -13.12
CA SER A 76 15.75 -10.43 -13.62
C SER A 76 15.73 -11.55 -12.58
N THR A 77 15.51 -11.22 -11.29
CA THR A 77 15.34 -12.22 -10.22
C THR A 77 13.89 -12.71 -10.13
N ASN A 78 13.70 -13.92 -9.61
CA ASN A 78 12.37 -14.46 -9.31
C ASN A 78 11.82 -14.02 -7.94
N ARG A 79 12.46 -13.05 -7.27
CA ARG A 79 12.14 -12.64 -5.88
C ARG A 79 11.43 -11.30 -5.78
N VAL A 80 11.30 -10.55 -6.87
CA VAL A 80 10.68 -9.21 -6.83
C VAL A 80 9.22 -9.28 -6.40
N SER A 81 8.46 -10.27 -6.86
CA SER A 81 7.06 -10.46 -6.46
C SER A 81 6.93 -10.66 -4.94
N GLU A 82 7.81 -11.49 -4.35
CA GLU A 82 7.87 -11.71 -2.89
C GLU A 82 8.31 -10.43 -2.16
N PHE A 83 9.25 -9.67 -2.71
CA PHE A 83 9.63 -8.37 -2.18
C PHE A 83 8.45 -7.40 -2.12
N LEU A 84 7.63 -7.32 -3.18
CA LEU A 84 6.44 -6.46 -3.19
C LEU A 84 5.41 -6.89 -2.14
N CYS A 85 5.25 -8.21 -1.91
CA CYS A 85 4.43 -8.73 -0.81
C CYS A 85 4.96 -8.28 0.56
N ILE A 86 6.28 -8.33 0.78
CA ILE A 86 6.92 -7.83 2.00
C ILE A 86 6.68 -6.32 2.16
N VAL A 87 6.79 -5.54 1.09
CA VAL A 87 6.51 -4.09 1.12
C VAL A 87 5.07 -3.85 1.56
N SER A 88 4.10 -4.55 0.98
CA SER A 88 2.68 -4.44 1.34
C SER A 88 2.42 -4.76 2.80
N GLY A 89 2.88 -5.93 3.27
CA GLY A 89 2.67 -6.36 4.65
C GLY A 89 3.36 -5.44 5.66
N SER A 90 4.56 -4.96 5.34
CA SER A 90 5.32 -4.06 6.23
C SER A 90 4.69 -2.68 6.31
N LEU A 91 4.25 -2.11 5.17
CA LEU A 91 3.58 -0.81 5.13
C LEU A 91 2.26 -0.85 5.91
N GLN A 92 1.42 -1.85 5.66
CA GLN A 92 0.14 -2.00 6.36
C GLN A 92 0.37 -2.15 7.87
N SER A 93 1.26 -3.07 8.28
CA SER A 93 1.56 -3.29 9.70
C SER A 93 2.10 -2.04 10.38
N PHE A 94 2.90 -1.23 9.68
CA PHE A 94 3.44 0.02 10.23
C PHE A 94 2.33 1.06 10.45
N LEU A 95 1.44 1.24 9.48
CA LEU A 95 0.31 2.18 9.62
C LEU A 95 -0.70 1.73 10.67
N ASP A 96 -0.98 0.42 10.76
CA ASP A 96 -1.83 -0.14 11.80
C ASP A 96 -1.26 0.10 13.20
N THR A 97 0.08 0.09 13.32
CA THR A 97 0.78 0.34 14.58
C THR A 97 0.79 1.82 14.96
N TYR A 98 0.91 2.72 13.97
CA TYR A 98 1.15 4.16 14.17
C TYR A 98 0.05 5.05 13.57
N ASN A 99 -1.21 4.63 13.72
CA ASN A 99 -2.41 5.22 13.09
C ASN A 99 -2.65 6.73 13.28
N THR A 100 -2.05 7.37 14.29
CA THR A 100 -2.29 8.78 14.64
C THR A 100 -1.07 9.67 14.43
N SER A 101 0.12 9.10 14.53
CA SER A 101 1.38 9.82 14.45
C SER A 101 2.50 8.85 14.16
N LEU A 102 3.26 9.11 13.09
CA LEU A 102 4.37 8.25 12.71
C LEU A 102 5.61 8.56 13.55
N PRO A 103 6.46 7.55 13.85
CA PRO A 103 7.75 7.78 14.47
C PRO A 103 8.65 8.65 13.59
N ASP A 104 9.57 9.36 14.23
CA ASP A 104 10.54 10.22 13.53
C ASP A 104 11.30 9.48 12.42
N VAL A 105 11.65 10.21 11.36
CA VAL A 105 12.34 9.68 10.17
C VAL A 105 13.73 9.11 10.46
N THR A 106 14.29 9.37 11.64
CA THR A 106 15.57 8.79 12.10
C THR A 106 15.42 7.41 12.73
N THR A 107 14.21 6.96 13.04
CA THR A 107 13.96 5.63 13.60
C THR A 107 14.19 4.52 12.56
N ASN A 108 14.62 3.35 13.02
CA ASN A 108 14.89 2.21 12.13
C ASN A 108 13.62 1.78 11.39
N GLU A 109 12.48 1.79 12.08
CA GLU A 109 11.17 1.42 11.56
C GLU A 109 10.74 2.35 10.43
N THR A 110 10.78 3.67 10.65
CA THR A 110 10.43 4.65 9.61
C THR A 110 11.42 4.59 8.44
N GLN A 111 12.73 4.48 8.71
CA GLN A 111 13.73 4.33 7.65
C GLN A 111 13.53 3.06 6.82
N PHE A 112 13.17 1.95 7.46
CA PHE A 112 12.89 0.70 6.78
C PHE A 112 11.69 0.85 5.85
N ILE A 113 10.56 1.37 6.33
CA ILE A 113 9.35 1.56 5.52
C ILE A 113 9.60 2.53 4.37
N LEU A 114 10.23 3.68 4.63
CA LEU A 114 10.59 4.62 3.57
C LEU A 114 11.50 4.00 2.53
N SER A 115 12.42 3.12 2.93
CA SER A 115 13.31 2.41 2.00
C SER A 115 12.60 1.38 1.14
N LEU A 116 11.64 0.65 1.72
CA LEU A 116 10.82 -0.30 0.97
C LEU A 116 9.96 0.41 -0.08
N VAL A 117 9.17 1.40 0.34
CA VAL A 117 8.30 2.17 -0.59
C VAL A 117 9.15 2.99 -1.56
N GLY A 118 10.29 3.51 -1.12
CA GLY A 118 11.23 4.26 -1.95
C GLY A 118 11.89 3.41 -3.04
N THR A 119 12.16 2.14 -2.77
CA THR A 119 12.61 1.20 -3.79
C THR A 119 11.53 0.98 -4.85
N VAL A 120 10.25 0.91 -4.44
CA VAL A 120 9.12 0.81 -5.37
C VAL A 120 8.96 2.09 -6.20
N ALA A 121 9.16 3.27 -5.60
CA ALA A 121 9.18 4.54 -6.33
C ALA A 121 10.26 4.55 -7.43
N ASN A 122 11.46 4.03 -7.11
CA ASN A 122 12.55 3.89 -8.07
C ASN A 122 12.23 2.86 -9.15
N MET A 123 11.62 1.72 -8.81
CA MET A 123 11.15 0.75 -9.80
C MET A 123 10.19 1.40 -10.79
N ALA A 124 9.19 2.15 -10.30
CA ALA A 124 8.23 2.87 -11.13
C ALA A 124 8.88 3.96 -12.02
N SER A 125 10.10 4.42 -11.71
CA SER A 125 10.79 5.41 -12.56
C SER A 125 11.26 4.81 -13.90
N THR A 126 11.44 3.49 -13.98
CA THR A 126 11.85 2.76 -15.20
C THR A 126 10.65 2.20 -15.97
N SER A 127 10.79 1.98 -17.27
CA SER A 127 9.70 1.43 -18.09
C SER A 127 9.36 -0.01 -17.70
N GLU A 128 10.41 -0.82 -17.53
CA GLU A 128 10.38 -2.23 -17.18
C GLU A 128 9.78 -2.42 -15.78
N GLY A 129 10.18 -1.58 -14.82
CA GLY A 129 9.64 -1.61 -13.47
C GLY A 129 8.16 -1.22 -13.43
N ARG A 130 7.73 -0.19 -14.19
CA ARG A 130 6.29 0.11 -14.32
C ARG A 130 5.53 -1.07 -14.90
N GLN A 131 6.03 -1.65 -15.99
CA GLN A 131 5.40 -2.78 -16.64
C GLN A 131 5.26 -3.95 -15.67
N PHE A 132 6.31 -4.27 -14.91
CA PHE A 132 6.27 -5.31 -13.89
C PHE A 132 5.19 -5.03 -12.83
N LEU A 133 5.20 -3.84 -12.22
CA LEU A 133 4.26 -3.44 -11.18
C LEU A 133 2.80 -3.57 -11.61
N VAL A 134 2.49 -3.23 -12.87
CA VAL A 134 1.11 -3.33 -13.39
C VAL A 134 0.73 -4.74 -13.86
N THR A 135 1.69 -5.64 -14.11
CA THR A 135 1.38 -7.02 -14.55
C THR A 135 1.42 -8.05 -13.43
N ASP A 136 2.30 -7.88 -12.45
CA ASP A 136 2.48 -8.81 -11.34
C ASP A 136 1.33 -8.68 -10.32
N PRO A 137 0.76 -9.79 -9.81
CA PRO A 137 -0.32 -9.75 -8.83
C PRO A 137 0.04 -8.97 -7.56
N ASN A 138 1.23 -9.21 -6.97
CA ASN A 138 1.67 -8.51 -5.76
C ASN A 138 1.96 -7.02 -6.05
N GLY A 139 2.41 -6.70 -7.26
CA GLY A 139 2.53 -5.31 -7.72
C GLY A 139 1.19 -4.57 -7.79
N ARG A 140 0.14 -5.21 -8.34
CA ARG A 140 -1.21 -4.63 -8.37
C ARG A 140 -1.81 -4.47 -6.99
N GLU A 141 -1.64 -5.47 -6.13
CA GLU A 141 -2.08 -5.40 -4.73
C GLU A 141 -1.38 -4.27 -3.99
N LEU A 142 -0.06 -4.11 -4.17
CA LEU A 142 0.68 -3.00 -3.59
C LEU A 142 0.19 -1.64 -4.11
N ILE A 143 -0.08 -1.49 -5.42
CA ILE A 143 -0.64 -0.25 -5.97
C ILE A 143 -1.99 0.06 -5.32
N SER A 144 -2.85 -0.96 -5.17
CA SER A 144 -4.14 -0.80 -4.48
C SER A 144 -3.95 -0.37 -3.04
N LEU A 145 -3.01 -0.99 -2.32
CA LEU A 145 -2.68 -0.64 -0.94
C LEU A 145 -2.21 0.82 -0.83
N LEU A 146 -1.26 1.23 -1.68
CA LEU A 146 -0.73 2.60 -1.71
C LEU A 146 -1.86 3.63 -1.90
N LEU A 147 -2.83 3.34 -2.77
CA LEU A 147 -3.99 4.21 -2.99
C LEU A 147 -4.91 4.28 -1.76
N THR A 148 -5.18 3.14 -1.13
CA THR A 148 -6.12 3.08 0.00
C THR A 148 -5.51 3.62 1.29
N THR A 149 -4.20 3.45 1.51
CA THR A 149 -3.53 3.90 2.73
C THR A 149 -3.11 5.36 2.67
N LEU A 150 -2.93 5.93 1.48
CA LEU A 150 -2.43 7.30 1.32
C LEU A 150 -3.25 8.34 2.13
N PRO A 151 -4.59 8.32 2.13
CA PRO A 151 -5.40 9.22 2.96
C PRO A 151 -5.24 9.01 4.47
N ASP A 152 -4.90 7.78 4.89
CA ASP A 152 -4.75 7.39 6.30
C ASP A 152 -3.36 7.74 6.86
N VAL A 153 -2.41 8.12 6.02
CA VAL A 153 -1.09 8.57 6.48
C VAL A 153 -1.25 9.91 7.23
N PRO A 154 -0.79 10.01 8.50
CA PRO A 154 -0.93 11.23 9.28
C PRO A 154 -0.24 12.44 8.64
N ASP A 155 -0.90 13.60 8.64
CA ASP A 155 -0.28 14.85 8.18
C ASP A 155 0.85 15.30 9.12
N GLY A 156 1.87 15.94 8.56
CA GLY A 156 3.06 16.39 9.28
C GLY A 156 4.03 15.25 9.52
N THR A 157 3.74 14.35 10.49
CA THR A 157 4.65 13.25 10.83
C THR A 157 4.80 12.22 9.70
N GLY A 158 3.78 12.08 8.85
CA GLY A 158 3.77 11.15 7.71
C GLY A 158 4.11 11.76 6.36
N ASP A 159 4.46 13.06 6.28
CA ASP A 159 4.67 13.75 5.01
C ASP A 159 5.78 13.11 4.15
N CYS A 160 6.84 12.61 4.80
CA CYS A 160 7.91 11.89 4.10
C CYS A 160 7.40 10.61 3.43
N LEU A 161 6.47 9.89 4.06
CA LEU A 161 5.88 8.69 3.50
C LEU A 161 4.90 9.06 2.37
N LYS A 162 4.01 10.04 2.59
CA LYS A 162 3.10 10.56 1.55
C LYS A 162 3.85 10.95 0.28
N ARG A 163 4.97 11.64 0.45
CA ARG A 163 5.83 12.06 -0.65
C ARG A 163 6.29 10.89 -1.51
N VAL A 164 6.80 9.82 -0.88
CA VAL A 164 7.32 8.65 -1.60
C VAL A 164 6.18 7.86 -2.26
N ILE A 165 5.02 7.78 -1.61
CA ILE A 165 3.81 7.16 -2.19
C ILE A 165 3.36 7.95 -3.44
N LEU A 166 3.19 9.28 -3.32
CA LEU A 166 2.81 10.15 -4.43
C LEU A 166 3.82 10.08 -5.59
N MET A 167 5.12 10.05 -5.28
CA MET A 167 6.16 9.88 -6.29
C MET A 167 6.05 8.53 -7.01
N SER A 168 5.73 7.45 -6.28
CA SER A 168 5.47 6.13 -6.87
C SER A 168 4.28 6.15 -7.81
N LEU A 169 3.16 6.77 -7.39
CA LEU A 169 1.93 6.87 -8.18
C LEU A 169 2.10 7.78 -9.40
N TYR A 170 2.81 8.90 -9.27
CA TYR A 170 3.20 9.75 -10.40
C TYR A 170 4.08 9.00 -11.40
N ASN A 171 5.10 8.31 -10.92
CA ASN A 171 5.95 7.52 -11.82
C ASN A 171 5.13 6.45 -12.54
N LEU A 172 4.24 5.76 -11.83
CA LEU A 172 3.33 4.76 -12.40
C LEU A 172 2.41 5.36 -13.48
N SER A 173 1.93 6.59 -13.28
CA SER A 173 1.00 7.28 -14.20
C SER A 173 1.62 7.63 -15.55
N ILE A 174 2.95 7.56 -15.69
CA ILE A 174 3.65 7.73 -16.97
C ILE A 174 3.34 6.54 -17.91
N ASN A 175 3.05 5.35 -17.38
CA ASN A 175 2.63 4.20 -18.18
C ASN A 175 1.10 4.18 -18.36
N GLN A 176 0.61 3.93 -19.58
CA GLN A 176 -0.83 3.97 -19.90
C GLN A 176 -1.66 3.02 -19.01
N MET A 177 -1.17 1.82 -18.75
CA MET A 177 -1.88 0.84 -17.94
C MET A 177 -1.88 1.24 -16.46
N GLY A 178 -0.74 1.74 -15.96
CA GLY A 178 -0.63 2.32 -14.62
C GLY A 178 -1.57 3.52 -14.41
N LEU A 179 -1.60 4.42 -15.39
CA LEU A 179 -2.50 5.57 -15.42
C LEU A 179 -3.98 5.13 -15.32
N LEU A 180 -4.41 4.18 -16.16
CA LEU A 180 -5.79 3.67 -16.12
C LEU A 180 -6.15 2.98 -14.79
N MET A 181 -5.17 2.36 -14.10
CA MET A 181 -5.39 1.74 -12.80
C MET A 181 -5.69 2.74 -11.69
N ILE A 182 -5.11 3.94 -11.76
CA ILE A 182 -5.17 4.94 -10.68
C ILE A 182 -6.10 6.12 -10.97
N MET A 183 -6.41 6.41 -12.24
CA MET A 183 -7.11 7.63 -12.67
C MET A 183 -8.56 7.74 -12.16
N ASP A 184 -9.23 6.64 -11.84
CA ASP A 184 -10.63 6.66 -11.37
C ASP A 184 -10.73 6.32 -9.87
N LYS A 185 -9.71 6.67 -9.09
CA LYS A 185 -9.61 6.33 -7.66
C LYS A 185 -9.97 7.53 -6.80
N LYS A 186 -11.08 7.40 -6.07
CA LYS A 186 -11.63 8.47 -5.22
C LYS A 186 -10.67 8.85 -4.08
N GLU A 187 -10.02 7.85 -3.49
CA GLU A 187 -9.03 8.00 -2.41
C GLU A 187 -7.88 8.90 -2.87
N LEU A 188 -7.37 8.65 -4.08
CA LEU A 188 -6.33 9.47 -4.68
C LEU A 188 -6.83 10.89 -4.93
N HIS A 189 -8.00 11.04 -5.55
CA HIS A 189 -8.54 12.37 -5.85
C HIS A 189 -8.73 13.23 -4.59
N ASN A 190 -9.27 12.65 -3.52
CA ASN A 190 -9.46 13.35 -2.25
C ASN A 190 -8.11 13.83 -1.68
N GLU A 191 -7.10 12.98 -1.68
CA GLU A 191 -5.78 13.34 -1.17
C GLU A 191 -5.10 14.42 -2.03
N LEU A 192 -5.19 14.31 -3.37
CA LEU A 192 -4.66 15.33 -4.28
C LEU A 192 -5.32 16.68 -4.02
N THR A 193 -6.64 16.70 -3.85
CA THR A 193 -7.40 17.92 -3.53
C THR A 193 -6.92 18.52 -2.20
N LYS A 194 -6.84 17.70 -1.15
CA LYS A 194 -6.35 18.13 0.17
C LYS A 194 -4.96 18.77 0.09
N ASN A 195 -4.01 18.11 -0.58
CA ASN A 195 -2.63 18.61 -0.72
C ASN A 195 -2.53 19.86 -1.60
N ILE A 196 -3.40 20.00 -2.61
CA ILE A 196 -3.44 21.21 -3.44
C ILE A 196 -4.00 22.39 -2.64
N GLU A 197 -4.98 22.16 -1.78
CA GLU A 197 -5.57 23.18 -0.91
C GLU A 197 -4.64 23.59 0.24
N ASP A 198 -3.84 22.66 0.78
CA ASP A 198 -2.93 22.93 1.89
C ASP A 198 -1.73 23.81 1.50
N ASP A 199 -1.67 25.03 2.07
CA ASP A 199 -0.59 26.00 1.86
C ASP A 199 0.68 25.69 2.68
N MET A 200 0.60 24.76 3.65
CA MET A 200 1.70 24.49 4.58
C MET A 200 2.76 23.52 4.02
N ASN A 201 2.42 22.71 3.01
CA ASN A 201 3.34 21.76 2.41
C ASN A 201 3.48 21.95 0.89
N PRO A 202 4.37 22.85 0.43
CA PRO A 202 4.56 23.14 -1.00
C PRO A 202 5.10 21.95 -1.80
N GLU A 203 5.84 21.02 -1.16
CA GLU A 203 6.38 19.84 -1.85
C GLU A 203 5.27 18.84 -2.18
N LEU A 204 4.41 18.51 -1.21
CA LEU A 204 3.25 17.63 -1.44
C LEU A 204 2.26 18.27 -2.43
N ARG A 205 2.06 19.59 -2.36
CA ARG A 205 1.28 20.34 -3.35
C ARG A 205 1.84 20.17 -4.75
N LEU A 206 3.14 20.40 -4.95
CA LEU A 206 3.77 20.30 -6.27
C LEU A 206 3.64 18.89 -6.84
N LEU A 207 3.88 17.85 -6.02
CA LEU A 207 3.71 16.46 -6.45
C LEU A 207 2.25 16.14 -6.78
N SER A 208 1.31 16.67 -6.01
CA SER A 208 -0.12 16.46 -6.26
C SER A 208 -0.56 17.14 -7.56
N LEU A 209 -0.05 18.34 -7.87
CA LEU A 209 -0.27 18.99 -9.16
C LEU A 209 0.34 18.19 -10.32
N ARG A 210 1.55 17.64 -10.17
CA ARG A 210 2.18 16.81 -11.21
C ARG A 210 1.37 15.54 -11.50
N LEU A 211 0.92 14.85 -10.46
CA LEU A 211 0.08 13.67 -10.63
C LEU A 211 -1.28 14.05 -11.23
N LEU A 212 -1.94 15.09 -10.73
CA LEU A 212 -3.21 15.56 -11.30
C LEU A 212 -3.07 15.97 -12.78
N LEU A 213 -1.97 16.62 -13.17
CA LEU A 213 -1.69 16.90 -14.56
C LEU A 213 -1.65 15.59 -15.38
N SER A 214 -0.91 14.58 -14.92
CA SER A 214 -0.87 13.28 -15.58
C SER A 214 -2.27 12.63 -15.71
N LEU A 215 -3.14 12.76 -14.70
CA LEU A 215 -4.50 12.21 -14.73
C LEU A 215 -5.41 12.96 -15.72
N THR A 216 -5.14 14.24 -15.98
CA THR A 216 -5.98 15.07 -16.86
C THR A 216 -5.53 15.08 -18.32
N MET A 217 -4.30 14.65 -18.62
CA MET A 217 -3.73 14.66 -19.98
C MET A 217 -4.56 13.88 -21.02
N GLN A 218 -5.05 12.68 -20.68
CA GLN A 218 -5.77 11.82 -21.63
C GLN A 218 -6.95 11.11 -20.97
N ILE A 219 -8.02 11.87 -20.71
CA ILE A 219 -9.22 11.33 -20.08
C ILE A 219 -9.99 10.44 -21.08
N PRO A 220 -10.19 9.14 -20.76
CA PRO A 220 -10.70 8.17 -21.71
C PRO A 220 -12.24 8.13 -21.82
N SER A 221 -12.96 8.58 -20.78
CA SER A 221 -14.43 8.52 -20.74
C SER A 221 -15.05 9.72 -20.01
N CYS A 222 -16.33 9.98 -20.29
CA CYS A 222 -17.10 11.03 -19.62
C CYS A 222 -17.25 10.76 -18.11
N GLN A 223 -17.40 9.49 -17.71
CA GLN A 223 -17.50 9.11 -16.30
C GLN A 223 -16.23 9.48 -15.52
N ILE A 224 -15.05 9.18 -16.06
CA ILE A 224 -13.77 9.50 -15.42
C ILE A 224 -13.57 11.02 -15.40
N TYR A 225 -13.94 11.71 -16.48
CA TYR A 225 -13.95 13.16 -16.51
C TYR A 225 -14.82 13.74 -15.38
N ASP A 226 -16.06 13.29 -15.23
CA ASP A 226 -16.96 13.77 -14.18
C ASP A 226 -16.40 13.53 -12.78
N ASN A 227 -15.77 12.39 -12.55
CA ASN A 227 -15.17 12.06 -11.26
C ASN A 227 -14.00 12.98 -10.92
N ILE A 228 -13.07 13.18 -11.85
CA ILE A 228 -11.95 14.14 -11.68
C ILE A 228 -12.49 15.57 -11.55
N ASN A 229 -13.42 15.97 -12.41
CA ASN A 229 -13.94 17.32 -12.48
C ASN A 229 -14.71 17.74 -11.21
N ARG A 230 -15.31 16.77 -10.50
CA ARG A 230 -15.98 16.99 -9.20
C ARG A 230 -15.01 17.09 -8.02
N SER A 231 -13.88 16.38 -8.07
CA SER A 231 -12.93 16.36 -6.96
C SER A 231 -11.94 17.53 -7.01
N VAL A 232 -11.55 17.97 -8.21
CA VAL A 232 -10.49 18.97 -8.40
C VAL A 232 -10.86 20.33 -7.77
N PRO A 233 -9.98 20.94 -6.94
CA PRO A 233 -10.22 22.24 -6.31
C PRO A 233 -9.97 23.39 -7.29
N LYS A 234 -10.90 23.60 -8.23
CA LYS A 234 -10.75 24.57 -9.34
C LYS A 234 -10.43 25.99 -8.88
N SER A 235 -11.01 26.43 -7.77
CA SER A 235 -10.76 27.77 -7.21
C SER A 235 -9.27 27.93 -6.85
N LYS A 236 -8.71 26.98 -6.09
CA LYS A 236 -7.30 27.00 -5.69
C LYS A 236 -6.36 26.81 -6.88
N ILE A 237 -6.69 25.93 -7.83
CA ILE A 237 -5.88 25.78 -9.05
C ILE A 237 -5.87 27.08 -9.86
N ASN A 238 -7.00 27.78 -9.96
CA ASN A 238 -7.06 29.07 -10.63
C ASN A 238 -6.21 30.13 -9.93
N GLU A 239 -6.21 30.18 -8.59
CA GLU A 239 -5.29 31.02 -7.81
C GLU A 239 -3.82 30.70 -8.11
N LEU A 240 -3.47 29.41 -8.17
CA LEU A 240 -2.11 28.94 -8.47
C LEU A 240 -1.62 29.33 -9.87
N THR A 241 -2.50 29.67 -10.81
CA THR A 241 -2.07 30.23 -12.13
C THR A 241 -1.40 31.60 -12.03
N ASN A 242 -1.46 32.24 -10.86
CA ASN A 242 -0.88 33.55 -10.56
C ASN A 242 0.19 33.49 -9.46
N THR A 243 0.56 32.31 -8.96
CA THR A 243 1.62 32.16 -7.96
C THR A 243 2.98 32.58 -8.52
N THR A 244 3.92 32.95 -7.65
CA THR A 244 5.30 33.30 -8.03
C THR A 244 6.10 32.09 -8.47
N ASP A 245 5.80 30.90 -7.91
CA ASP A 245 6.41 29.63 -8.30
C ASP A 245 6.09 29.28 -9.77
N ALA A 246 7.12 29.19 -10.61
CA ALA A 246 6.93 28.98 -12.04
C ALA A 246 6.41 27.59 -12.38
N ASP A 247 6.86 26.56 -11.66
CA ASP A 247 6.48 25.17 -11.92
C ASP A 247 5.01 24.97 -11.56
N MET A 248 4.60 25.37 -10.35
CA MET A 248 3.20 25.26 -9.92
C MET A 248 2.27 26.05 -10.86
N ARG A 249 2.69 27.23 -11.30
CA ARG A 249 1.92 28.07 -12.21
C ARG A 249 1.68 27.41 -13.56
N LEU A 250 2.70 26.78 -14.13
CA LEU A 250 2.59 26.06 -15.41
C LEU A 250 1.68 24.85 -15.27
N LEU A 251 1.91 24.02 -14.24
CA LEU A 251 1.08 22.84 -13.97
C LEU A 251 -0.41 23.21 -13.81
N ALA A 252 -0.71 24.26 -13.04
CA ALA A 252 -2.07 24.72 -12.82
C ALA A 252 -2.77 25.15 -14.13
N ARG A 253 -2.07 25.88 -15.00
CA ARG A 253 -2.59 26.29 -16.31
C ARG A 253 -2.88 25.10 -17.21
N ASP A 254 -1.95 24.14 -17.26
CA ASP A 254 -2.09 22.96 -18.11
C ASP A 254 -3.23 22.05 -17.61
N ILE A 255 -3.39 21.89 -16.29
CA ILE A 255 -4.52 21.15 -15.71
C ILE A 255 -5.87 21.78 -16.13
N LEU A 256 -6.01 23.11 -16.00
CA LEU A 256 -7.24 23.80 -16.39
C LEU A 256 -7.51 23.68 -17.89
N SER A 257 -6.47 23.80 -18.72
CA SER A 257 -6.57 23.60 -20.17
C SER A 257 -7.04 22.18 -20.50
N ASN A 258 -6.45 21.16 -19.89
CA ASN A 258 -6.81 19.76 -20.09
C ASN A 258 -8.28 19.50 -19.70
N LEU A 259 -8.71 20.03 -18.55
CA LEU A 259 -10.10 19.89 -18.11
C LEU A 259 -11.07 20.61 -19.06
N GLN A 260 -10.72 21.79 -19.57
CA GLN A 260 -11.54 22.51 -20.55
C GLN A 260 -11.63 21.75 -21.89
N GLN A 261 -10.51 21.21 -22.38
CA GLN A 261 -10.50 20.39 -23.60
C GLN A 261 -11.34 19.12 -23.42
N ALA A 262 -11.23 18.46 -22.27
CA ALA A 262 -12.04 17.30 -21.93
C ALA A 262 -13.53 17.67 -21.82
N ALA A 263 -13.86 18.81 -21.21
CA ALA A 263 -15.22 19.32 -21.15
C ALA A 263 -15.80 19.43 -22.56
N ASN A 264 -15.15 20.16 -23.47
CA ASN A 264 -15.61 20.32 -24.85
C ASN A 264 -15.78 18.96 -25.57
N LYS A 265 -14.82 18.05 -25.39
CA LYS A 265 -14.88 16.69 -25.96
C LYS A 265 -16.10 15.89 -25.49
N PHE A 266 -16.56 16.11 -24.26
CA PHE A 266 -17.67 15.36 -23.66
C PHE A 266 -19.00 16.13 -23.63
N THR A 267 -19.00 17.47 -23.79
CA THR A 267 -20.20 18.31 -23.88
C THR A 267 -20.69 18.51 -25.32
N ASP A 268 -19.81 18.43 -26.34
CA ASP A 268 -20.17 18.66 -27.75
C ASP A 268 -20.72 17.41 -28.50
N LYS A 269 -21.55 16.59 -27.83
CA LYS A 269 -22.36 15.60 -28.54
C LYS A 269 -23.85 15.81 -28.26
N PRO A 270 -24.58 16.51 -29.15
CA PRO A 270 -26.02 16.37 -29.18
C PRO A 270 -26.38 14.93 -29.54
N GLU A 271 -27.50 14.48 -29.00
CA GLU A 271 -28.18 13.22 -29.23
C GLU A 271 -28.21 12.82 -30.71
N ASN A 272 -27.26 12.00 -31.15
CA ASN A 272 -27.38 11.04 -32.26
C ASN A 272 -26.02 10.39 -32.53
N ARG A 273 -25.60 9.50 -31.64
CA ARG A 273 -24.82 8.34 -32.05
C ARG A 273 -25.54 7.14 -31.48
N SER A 274 -26.15 6.37 -32.38
CA SER A 274 -26.59 5.03 -32.09
C SER A 274 -25.52 4.32 -31.28
N PHE A 275 -25.95 3.79 -30.14
CA PHE A 275 -25.19 2.89 -29.29
C PHE A 275 -24.45 1.87 -30.16
N LEU A 276 -23.13 2.01 -30.28
CA LEU A 276 -22.29 0.87 -30.57
C LEU A 276 -22.30 0.04 -29.29
N GLU A 277 -23.26 -0.90 -29.26
CA GLU A 277 -23.38 -1.97 -28.30
C GLU A 277 -22.03 -2.71 -28.19
N PHE A 278 -21.20 -2.34 -27.21
CA PHE A 278 -20.31 -3.30 -26.59
C PHE A 278 -21.13 -4.08 -25.58
N ASN A 279 -21.26 -5.39 -25.85
CA ASN A 279 -21.98 -6.41 -25.07
C ASN A 279 -23.49 -6.55 -25.31
N LYS A 280 -23.85 -7.17 -26.44
CA LYS A 280 -24.90 -8.20 -26.43
C LYS A 280 -24.43 -9.48 -27.11
N CYS A 281 -24.07 -10.43 -26.27
CA CYS A 281 -24.08 -11.85 -26.59
C CYS A 281 -25.48 -12.21 -27.12
N LYS A 282 -25.63 -12.44 -28.43
CA LYS A 282 -26.89 -12.87 -29.03
C LYS A 282 -27.19 -14.32 -28.62
N ARG A 283 -27.92 -14.51 -27.52
CA ARG A 283 -28.77 -15.69 -27.35
C ARG A 283 -30.06 -15.45 -28.14
N LYS A 284 -30.29 -16.25 -29.19
CA LYS A 284 -31.60 -16.35 -29.86
C LYS A 284 -32.48 -17.33 -29.07
N PRO A 285 -33.71 -16.98 -28.68
CA PRO A 285 -34.69 -17.94 -28.17
C PRO A 285 -35.59 -18.47 -29.30
N GLY A 286 -35.65 -19.80 -29.44
CA GLY A 286 -36.81 -20.53 -29.96
C GLY A 286 -36.80 -20.97 -31.42
N VAL A 287 -36.15 -22.11 -31.72
CA VAL A 287 -36.73 -23.17 -32.57
C VAL A 287 -36.33 -24.53 -31.97
N ASP A 288 -37.36 -25.20 -31.46
CA ASP A 288 -37.60 -26.63 -31.22
C ASP A 288 -36.69 -27.57 -30.41
N LYS A 289 -37.40 -28.26 -29.51
CA LYS A 289 -37.02 -29.45 -28.77
C LYS A 289 -36.87 -30.64 -29.71
N SER A 290 -35.76 -31.39 -29.61
CA SER A 290 -35.77 -32.86 -29.49
C SER A 290 -34.34 -33.43 -29.35
N SER A 291 -34.16 -34.27 -28.32
CA SER A 291 -33.13 -35.31 -28.11
C SER A 291 -31.63 -34.93 -28.16
N CYS A 292 -30.90 -34.89 -27.04
CA CYS A 292 -30.30 -36.03 -26.30
C CYS A 292 -29.15 -36.69 -27.10
N SER A 293 -27.86 -36.52 -26.75
CA SER A 293 -27.12 -37.29 -25.72
C SER A 293 -25.62 -36.84 -25.77
N LEU A 294 -25.00 -36.44 -24.67
CA LEU A 294 -24.12 -37.22 -23.75
C LEU A 294 -22.77 -37.72 -24.34
N LEU A 295 -21.68 -37.45 -23.59
CA LEU A 295 -20.37 -38.14 -23.50
C LEU A 295 -19.32 -37.79 -24.60
N LYS A 296 -18.02 -37.55 -24.35
CA LYS A 296 -17.03 -37.94 -23.31
C LYS A 296 -15.96 -36.82 -23.22
N LEU A 297 -15.45 -36.37 -22.08
CA LEU A 297 -14.35 -36.94 -21.27
C LEU A 297 -13.24 -37.65 -22.09
N VAL A 298 -12.18 -36.91 -22.42
CA VAL A 298 -10.77 -37.24 -22.10
C VAL A 298 -10.06 -35.92 -21.80
#